data_AF-A0A3L6J878-F1
#
_entry.id   AF-A0A3L6J878-F1
#
_cell.length_a   1.000
_cell.length_b   1.000
_cell.length_c   1.000
_cell.angle_alpha   90.00
_cell.angle_beta   90.00
_cell.angle_gamma   90.00
#
_symmetry.space_group_name_H-M   'P 1'
#
loop_
_entity.id
_entity.type
_entity.pdbx_description
1 polymer ?
#
loop_
_entity_poly.entity_id
_entity_poly.type
_entity_poly.pdbx_seq_one_letter_code
_entity_poly.pdbx_strand_id
1 'polypeptide(L)'
;MATVTSSLRYFPYRPRPHQDRAVAFAAQVFSGKSVGLLSADCGVGKTIAALSGYLAARADDADSRLIVLTRTHSQARVFENELAILRSRLPSLTATTMLSRVHTCPIRDRFGSVSLTGFMRACMNLIKTGECTHYWGFYKRGEGRIQVRDHVQYEIDDLLDSGV
;
A
#
# COMPACT_ATOMS: atom_id res chain seq x y z
N MET A 1 25.04 7.93 15.27
CA MET A 1 24.73 6.50 15.51
C MET A 1 23.25 6.41 15.74
N ALA A 2 22.48 5.83 14.80
CA ALA A 2 21.04 5.66 14.99
C ALA A 2 20.82 4.74 16.20
N THR A 3 20.16 5.26 17.23
CA THR A 3 19.70 4.51 18.39
C THR A 3 18.90 3.32 17.88
N VAL A 4 19.36 2.10 18.17
CA VAL A 4 18.60 0.88 17.90
C VAL A 4 17.39 0.90 18.83
N THR A 5 16.34 1.58 18.39
CA THR A 5 14.99 1.41 18.93
C THR A 5 14.73 -0.09 18.96
N SER A 6 14.28 -0.63 20.10
CA SER A 6 13.92 -2.05 20.21
C SER A 6 13.15 -2.44 18.96
N SER A 7 13.71 -3.33 18.14
CA SER A 7 13.16 -3.63 16.81
C SER A 7 11.73 -4.17 16.90
N LEU A 8 11.36 -4.69 18.09
CA LEU A 8 10.03 -5.16 18.45
C LEU A 8 9.05 -4.06 18.89
N ARG A 9 9.44 -2.79 18.98
CA ARG A 9 8.57 -1.66 19.39
C ARG A 9 7.27 -1.61 18.59
N TYR A 10 7.36 -1.92 17.30
CA TYR A 10 6.24 -1.88 16.37
C TYR A 10 5.63 -3.25 16.10
N PHE A 11 6.12 -4.32 16.74
CA PHE A 11 5.60 -5.67 16.54
C PHE A 11 4.30 -5.85 17.34
N PRO A 12 3.15 -6.11 16.68
CA PRO A 12 1.86 -6.01 17.35
C PRO A 12 1.49 -7.24 18.19
N TYR A 13 2.24 -8.33 18.08
CA TYR A 13 1.93 -9.59 18.76
C TYR A 13 2.95 -9.94 19.83
N ARG A 14 2.66 -10.98 20.61
CA ARG A 14 3.71 -11.68 21.34
C ARG A 14 4.54 -12.49 20.32
N PRO A 15 5.86 -12.24 20.17
CA PRO A 15 6.67 -12.96 19.19
C PRO A 15 6.64 -14.48 19.44
N ARG A 16 6.38 -15.23 18.38
CA ARG A 16 6.63 -16.68 18.31
C ARG A 16 8.14 -16.93 18.17
N PRO A 17 8.62 -18.16 18.41
CA PRO A 17 10.04 -18.48 18.26
C PRO A 17 10.61 -17.98 16.93
N HIS A 18 11.74 -17.27 17.01
CA HIS A 18 12.51 -16.72 15.88
C HIS A 18 11.89 -15.55 15.11
N GLN A 19 10.67 -15.10 15.44
CA GLN A 19 10.09 -13.90 14.82
C GLN A 19 10.87 -12.63 15.16
N ASP A 20 11.37 -12.56 16.40
CA ASP A 20 12.28 -11.52 16.88
C ASP A 20 13.52 -11.38 15.99
N ARG A 21 14.11 -12.50 15.57
CA ARG A 21 15.26 -12.53 14.66
C ARG A 21 14.90 -11.99 13.28
N ALA A 22 13.73 -12.35 12.75
CA ALA A 22 13.27 -11.85 11.46
C ALA A 22 13.01 -10.33 11.49
N VAL A 23 12.43 -9.82 12.58
CA VAL A 23 12.22 -8.38 12.80
C VAL A 23 13.55 -7.64 12.92
N ALA A 24 14.48 -8.16 13.72
CA ALA A 24 15.81 -7.58 13.89
C ALA A 24 16.59 -7.56 12.58
N PHE A 25 16.53 -8.65 11.80
CA PHE A 25 17.14 -8.73 10.48
C PHE A 25 16.57 -7.67 9.53
N ALA A 26 15.24 -7.55 9.44
CA ALA A 26 14.60 -6.54 8.60
C ALA A 26 15.01 -5.12 9.02
N ALA A 27 15.00 -4.81 10.32
CA ALA A 27 15.43 -3.52 10.83
C ALA A 27 16.90 -3.21 10.48
N GLN A 28 17.79 -4.18 10.60
CA GLN A 28 19.20 -4.03 10.24
C GLN A 28 19.37 -3.71 8.74
N VAL A 29 18.68 -4.45 7.87
CA VAL A 29 18.74 -4.28 6.41
C VAL A 29 18.22 -2.89 6.01
N PHE A 30 17.07 -2.47 6.54
CA PHE A 30 16.48 -1.17 6.22
C PHE A 30 17.32 0.01 6.75
N SER A 31 17.85 -0.10 7.98
CA SER A 31 18.74 0.92 8.57
C SER A 31 20.07 1.00 7.82
N GLY A 32 20.60 -0.14 7.38
CA GLY A 32 21.84 -0.23 6.61
C GLY A 32 21.70 0.17 5.13
N LYS A 33 20.48 0.43 4.65
CA LYS A 33 20.18 0.70 3.23
C LYS A 33 20.75 -0.37 2.30
N SER A 34 20.68 -1.64 2.71
CA SER A 34 21.26 -2.78 2.00
C SER A 34 20.21 -3.73 1.45
N VAL A 35 20.65 -4.77 0.73
CA VAL A 35 19.78 -5.85 0.25
C VAL A 35 19.86 -7.02 1.22
N GLY A 36 18.71 -7.48 1.71
CA GLY A 36 18.59 -8.62 2.60
C GLY A 36 17.74 -9.74 2.01
N LEU A 37 18.17 -10.99 2.22
CA LEU A 37 17.43 -12.18 1.84
C LEU A 37 16.91 -12.88 3.10
N LEU A 38 15.61 -12.77 3.36
CA LEU A 38 14.95 -13.44 4.47
C LEU A 38 14.27 -14.72 3.99
N SER A 39 14.86 -15.87 4.32
CA SER A 39 14.22 -17.18 4.13
C SER A 39 13.55 -17.63 5.42
N ALA A 40 12.25 -17.90 5.37
CA ALA A 40 11.50 -18.46 6.48
C ALA A 40 10.26 -19.18 5.96
N ASP A 41 9.77 -20.17 6.73
CA ASP A 41 8.61 -20.97 6.37
C ASP A 41 7.32 -20.14 6.28
N CYS A 42 6.31 -20.70 5.61
CA CYS A 42 4.96 -20.13 5.58
C CYS A 42 4.38 -20.06 7.01
N GLY A 43 3.67 -18.98 7.34
CA GLY A 43 3.06 -18.81 8.67
C GLY A 43 3.99 -18.30 9.77
N VAL A 44 5.30 -18.13 9.51
CA VAL A 44 6.26 -17.54 10.46
C VAL A 44 6.04 -16.03 10.66
N GLY A 45 5.17 -15.37 9.90
CA GLY A 45 4.90 -13.94 10.05
C GLY A 45 5.94 -13.04 9.36
N LYS A 46 6.49 -13.47 8.21
CA LYS A 46 7.43 -12.68 7.38
C LYS A 46 6.90 -11.27 7.09
N THR A 47 5.61 -11.16 6.77
CA THR A 47 4.94 -9.88 6.49
C THR A 47 5.03 -8.92 7.67
N ILE A 48 4.52 -9.34 8.85
CA ILE A 48 4.55 -8.46 10.02
C ILE A 48 5.97 -8.18 10.50
N ALA A 49 6.89 -9.14 10.34
CA ALA A 49 8.29 -8.95 10.68
C ALA A 49 8.96 -7.87 9.82
N ALA A 50 8.73 -7.90 8.50
CA ALA A 50 9.23 -6.89 7.57
C ALA A 50 8.63 -5.50 7.85
N LEU A 51 7.31 -5.42 8.08
CA LEU A 51 6.63 -4.17 8.42
C LEU A 51 7.17 -3.57 9.74
N SER A 52 7.26 -4.39 10.78
CA SER A 52 7.76 -3.95 12.09
C SER A 52 9.22 -3.51 12.04
N GLY A 53 10.06 -4.26 11.30
CA GLY A 53 11.46 -3.92 11.10
C GLY A 53 11.65 -2.62 10.32
N TYR A 54 10.83 -2.38 9.27
CA TYR A 54 10.83 -1.12 8.54
C TYR A 54 10.46 0.07 9.44
N LEU A 55 9.36 -0.06 10.19
CA LEU A 55 8.91 0.98 11.12
C LEU A 55 9.96 1.27 12.21
N ALA A 56 10.64 0.23 12.72
CA ALA A 56 11.73 0.39 13.67
C ALA A 56 12.94 1.13 13.07
N ALA A 57 13.31 0.82 11.83
CA ALA A 57 14.45 1.41 11.14
C ALA A 57 14.24 2.89 10.76
N ARG A 58 12.97 3.32 10.61
CA ARG A 58 12.60 4.63 10.07
C ARG A 58 11.70 5.43 11.00
N ALA A 59 11.71 5.09 12.30
CA ALA A 59 10.90 5.76 13.32
C ALA A 59 11.11 7.28 13.36
N ASP A 60 12.33 7.74 13.05
CA ASP A 60 12.72 9.16 13.07
C ASP A 60 12.78 9.79 11.66
N ASP A 61 12.36 9.06 10.62
CA ASP A 61 12.42 9.48 9.21
C ASP A 61 11.02 9.56 8.60
N ALA A 62 10.37 10.72 8.78
CA ALA A 62 9.00 10.98 8.33
C ALA A 62 8.83 10.95 6.80
N ASP A 63 9.91 11.12 6.04
CA ASP A 63 9.90 11.11 4.57
C ASP A 63 10.15 9.71 3.99
N SER A 64 10.51 8.74 4.84
CA SER A 64 10.69 7.36 4.39
C SER A 64 9.38 6.75 3.88
N ARG A 65 9.47 6.02 2.77
CA ARG A 65 8.36 5.26 2.19
C ARG A 65 8.76 3.79 1.97
N LEU A 66 7.82 2.88 2.17
CA LEU A 66 7.98 1.45 1.88
C LEU A 66 7.11 1.07 0.68
N ILE A 67 7.73 0.51 -0.36
CA ILE A 67 7.03 -0.11 -1.48
C ILE A 67 7.07 -1.62 -1.29
N VAL A 68 5.91 -2.25 -1.27
CA VAL A 68 5.76 -3.70 -1.15
C VAL A 68 5.28 -4.27 -2.49
N LEU A 69 6.00 -5.26 -3.01
CA LEU A 69 5.62 -5.96 -4.23
C LEU A 69 5.20 -7.39 -3.88
N THR A 70 3.98 -7.75 -4.27
CA THR A 70 3.42 -9.10 -4.06
C THR A 70 3.06 -9.75 -5.38
N ARG A 71 3.13 -11.08 -5.45
CA ARG A 71 2.79 -11.83 -6.65
C ARG A 71 1.27 -11.90 -6.88
N THR A 72 0.47 -11.91 -5.81
CA THR A 72 -0.99 -12.12 -5.90
C THR A 72 -1.77 -11.12 -5.04
N HIS A 73 -3.03 -10.89 -5.40
CA HIS A 73 -3.95 -10.08 -4.59
C HIS A 73 -4.19 -10.64 -3.19
N SER A 74 -4.20 -11.97 -3.03
CA SER A 74 -4.32 -12.59 -1.71
C SER A 74 -3.12 -12.25 -0.80
N GLN A 75 -1.92 -12.14 -1.36
CA GLN A 75 -0.74 -11.71 -0.60
C GLN A 75 -0.80 -10.22 -0.24
N ALA A 76 -1.28 -9.36 -1.14
CA ALA A 76 -1.51 -7.93 -0.82
C ALA A 76 -2.50 -7.76 0.34
N ARG A 77 -3.60 -8.53 0.36
CA ARG A 77 -4.57 -8.53 1.47
C ARG A 77 -3.96 -8.90 2.82
N VAL A 78 -2.93 -9.74 2.85
CA VAL A 78 -2.20 -10.03 4.10
C VAL A 78 -1.52 -8.76 4.61
N PHE A 79 -0.90 -7.96 3.74
CA PHE A 79 -0.33 -6.68 4.13
C PHE A 79 -1.40 -5.70 4.61
N GLU A 80 -2.53 -5.60 3.91
CA GLU A 80 -3.65 -4.73 4.31
C GLU A 80 -4.15 -5.05 5.72
N ASN A 81 -4.33 -6.33 6.04
CA ASN A 81 -4.77 -6.77 7.36
C ASN A 81 -3.74 -6.44 8.45
N GLU A 82 -2.46 -6.70 8.21
CA GLU A 82 -1.40 -6.38 9.17
C GLU A 82 -1.25 -4.85 9.36
N LEU A 83 -1.40 -4.07 8.28
CA LEU A 83 -1.39 -2.61 8.33
C LEU A 83 -2.58 -2.07 9.12
N ALA A 84 -3.78 -2.64 9.00
CA ALA A 84 -4.94 -2.26 9.80
C ALA A 84 -4.68 -2.47 11.30
N ILE A 85 -4.03 -3.58 11.66
CA ILE A 85 -3.63 -3.87 13.05
C ILE A 85 -2.57 -2.88 13.53
N LEU A 86 -1.57 -2.56 12.70
CA LEU A 86 -0.56 -1.56 13.03
C LEU A 86 -1.17 -0.15 13.18
N ARG A 87 -2.11 0.23 12.32
CA ARG A 87 -2.81 1.51 12.36
C ARG A 87 -3.62 1.72 13.64
N SER A 88 -4.11 0.63 14.26
CA SER A 88 -4.74 0.71 15.59
C SER A 88 -3.79 1.20 16.69
N ARG A 89 -2.47 1.06 16.49
CA ARG A 89 -1.41 1.51 17.40
C ARG A 89 -0.67 2.74 16.91
N LEU A 90 -0.70 2.98 15.61
CA LEU A 90 -0.05 4.09 14.91
C LEU A 90 -1.09 4.78 14.02
N PRO A 91 -1.95 5.65 14.59
CA PRO A 91 -3.05 6.25 13.83
C PRO A 91 -2.60 7.05 12.60
N SER A 92 -1.37 7.57 12.61
CA SER A 92 -0.76 8.32 11.50
C SER A 92 -0.20 7.44 10.38
N LEU A 93 -0.32 6.10 10.47
CA LEU A 93 0.16 5.19 9.44
C LEU A 93 -0.77 5.20 8.23
N THR A 94 -0.32 5.85 7.16
CA THR A 94 -0.98 5.86 5.84
C THR A 94 -0.43 4.76 4.94
N ALA A 95 -1.29 4.09 4.18
CA ALA A 95 -0.88 3.11 3.18
C ALA A 95 -1.87 3.09 2.01
N THR A 96 -1.36 2.82 0.80
CA THR A 96 -2.19 2.67 -0.39
C THR A 96 -1.85 1.37 -1.11
N THR A 97 -2.88 0.60 -1.49
CA THR A 97 -2.71 -0.60 -2.30
C THR A 97 -2.99 -0.27 -3.76
N MET A 98 -2.00 -0.47 -4.62
CA MET A 98 -2.16 -0.33 -6.07
C MET A 98 -2.71 -1.64 -6.67
N LEU A 99 -3.93 -1.58 -7.20
CA LEU A 99 -4.61 -2.69 -7.86
C LEU A 99 -4.97 -2.34 -9.30
N SER A 100 -5.27 -3.34 -10.12
CA SER A 100 -5.73 -3.10 -11.48
C SER A 100 -7.14 -2.49 -11.50
N ARG A 101 -7.46 -1.76 -12.58
CA ARG A 101 -8.76 -1.09 -12.74
C ARG A 101 -9.96 -2.02 -12.58
N VAL A 102 -9.85 -3.31 -12.93
CA VAL A 102 -10.97 -4.26 -12.77
C VAL A 102 -11.34 -4.48 -11.30
N HIS A 103 -10.37 -4.33 -10.39
CA HIS A 103 -10.58 -4.55 -8.96
C HIS A 103 -11.03 -3.30 -8.22
N THR A 104 -10.86 -2.11 -8.82
CA THR A 104 -11.17 -0.82 -8.19
C THR A 104 -12.28 -0.04 -8.90
N CYS A 105 -12.71 -0.47 -10.11
CA CYS A 105 -13.72 0.26 -10.87
C CYS A 105 -15.11 0.18 -10.22
N PRO A 106 -15.75 1.32 -9.89
CA PRO A 106 -17.06 1.35 -9.25
C PRO A 106 -18.22 0.76 -10.07
N ILE A 107 -18.04 0.65 -11.39
CA ILE A 107 -19.05 0.14 -12.33
C ILE A 107 -18.67 -1.22 -12.91
N ARG A 108 -17.71 -1.94 -12.31
CA ARG A 108 -17.24 -3.23 -12.82
C ARG A 108 -18.39 -4.23 -13.01
N ASP A 109 -19.35 -4.29 -12.08
CA ASP A 109 -20.44 -5.27 -12.16
C ASP A 109 -21.39 -5.02 -13.33
N ARG A 110 -21.42 -3.80 -13.90
CA ARG A 110 -22.20 -3.49 -15.12
C ARG A 110 -21.66 -4.16 -16.38
N PHE A 111 -20.42 -4.65 -16.36
CA PHE A 111 -19.80 -5.32 -17.51
C PHE A 111 -20.10 -6.82 -17.56
N GLY A 112 -20.82 -7.38 -16.59
CA GLY A 112 -21.13 -8.81 -16.54
C GLY A 112 -19.89 -9.71 -16.50
N SER A 113 -19.97 -10.89 -17.11
CA SER A 113 -18.91 -11.90 -17.15
C SER A 113 -17.90 -11.67 -18.29
N VAL A 114 -17.46 -10.43 -18.49
CA VAL A 114 -16.35 -10.15 -19.42
C VAL A 114 -15.02 -10.65 -18.87
N SER A 115 -14.13 -11.08 -19.77
CA SER A 115 -12.74 -11.37 -19.41
C SER A 115 -12.02 -10.11 -18.91
N LEU A 116 -10.94 -10.28 -18.15
CA LEU A 116 -10.09 -9.18 -17.69
C LEU A 116 -9.67 -8.25 -18.83
N THR A 117 -9.19 -8.84 -19.93
CA THR A 117 -8.77 -8.09 -21.13
C THR A 117 -9.95 -7.38 -21.78
N GLY A 118 -11.12 -8.01 -21.82
CA GLY A 118 -12.36 -7.42 -22.34
C GLY A 118 -12.76 -6.19 -21.52
N PHE A 119 -12.78 -6.31 -20.19
CA PHE A 119 -13.04 -5.20 -19.28
C PHE A 119 -12.07 -4.04 -19.51
N MET A 120 -10.77 -4.33 -19.59
CA MET A 120 -9.76 -3.27 -19.76
C MET A 120 -9.93 -2.52 -21.09
N ARG A 121 -10.25 -3.22 -22.19
CA ARG A 121 -10.55 -2.59 -23.47
C ARG A 121 -11.80 -1.72 -23.41
N ALA A 122 -12.88 -2.24 -22.82
CA ALA A 122 -14.13 -1.50 -22.70
C ALA A 122 -13.96 -0.25 -21.80
N CYS A 123 -13.24 -0.38 -20.68
CA CYS A 123 -12.89 0.74 -19.81
C CYS A 123 -12.11 1.85 -20.56
N MET A 124 -11.10 1.47 -21.36
CA MET A 124 -10.36 2.44 -22.17
C MET A 124 -11.25 3.12 -23.22
N ASN A 125 -12.17 2.39 -23.84
CA ASN A 125 -13.11 2.96 -24.80
C ASN A 125 -14.01 4.02 -24.14
N LEU A 126 -14.60 3.73 -22.98
CA LEU A 126 -15.43 4.70 -22.25
C LEU A 126 -14.66 5.97 -21.85
N ILE A 127 -13.39 5.83 -21.47
CA ILE A 127 -12.54 7.00 -21.19
C ILE A 127 -12.34 7.81 -22.47
N LYS A 128 -11.99 7.15 -23.58
CA LYS A 128 -11.72 7.80 -24.86
C LYS A 128 -12.95 8.52 -25.44
N THR A 129 -14.13 7.91 -25.34
CA THR A 129 -15.41 8.47 -25.85
C THR A 129 -15.98 9.57 -24.96
N GLY A 130 -15.49 9.73 -23.72
CA GLY A 130 -16.05 10.70 -22.77
C GLY A 130 -17.15 10.13 -21.87
N GLU A 131 -17.51 8.85 -22.04
CA GLU A 131 -18.67 8.23 -21.40
C GLU A 131 -18.39 7.71 -19.99
N CYS A 132 -17.11 7.58 -19.59
CA CYS A 132 -16.77 7.16 -18.23
C CYS A 132 -16.98 8.30 -17.22
N THR A 133 -18.15 8.35 -16.60
CA THR A 133 -18.51 9.37 -15.59
C THR A 133 -17.56 9.38 -14.39
N HIS A 134 -17.08 8.22 -13.93
CA HIS A 134 -16.14 8.16 -12.79
C HIS A 134 -14.77 8.75 -13.13
N TYR A 135 -14.25 8.46 -14.33
CA TYR A 135 -12.97 9.01 -14.77
C TYR A 135 -13.08 10.51 -15.01
N TRP A 136 -14.09 10.95 -15.77
CA TRP A 136 -14.27 12.37 -16.11
C TRP A 136 -14.89 13.20 -15.00
N GLY A 137 -15.46 12.57 -13.97
CA GLY A 137 -15.81 13.20 -12.70
C GLY A 137 -14.57 13.50 -11.86
N PHE A 138 -13.51 12.68 -11.98
CA PHE A 138 -12.25 12.90 -11.27
C PHE A 138 -11.30 13.83 -12.03
N TYR A 139 -11.22 13.65 -13.35
CA TYR A 139 -10.26 14.33 -14.21
C TYR A 139 -10.92 15.32 -15.18
N LYS A 140 -10.16 16.33 -15.62
CA LYS A 140 -10.48 17.26 -16.71
C LYS A 140 -9.37 17.25 -17.77
N ARG A 141 -9.72 17.60 -19.01
CA ARG A 141 -8.76 17.84 -20.08
C ARG A 141 -8.22 19.26 -19.92
N GLY A 142 -6.94 19.41 -19.59
CA GLY A 142 -6.22 20.67 -19.60
C GLY A 142 -5.47 20.88 -20.92
N GLU A 143 -4.54 21.84 -20.96
CA GLU A 143 -3.65 22.17 -22.08
C GLU A 143 -2.75 20.99 -22.48
N GLY A 144 -3.31 19.99 -23.15
CA GLY A 144 -2.59 18.79 -23.61
C GLY A 144 -2.29 17.76 -22.52
N ARG A 145 -2.74 17.96 -21.27
CA ARG A 145 -2.56 17.01 -20.15
C ARG A 145 -3.87 16.75 -19.42
N ILE A 146 -4.00 15.55 -18.89
CA ILE A 146 -5.10 15.21 -17.98
C ILE A 146 -4.76 15.78 -16.61
N GLN A 147 -5.67 16.57 -16.05
CA GLN A 147 -5.53 17.19 -14.74
C GLN A 147 -6.64 16.69 -13.81
N VAL A 148 -6.37 16.65 -12.51
CA VAL A 148 -7.41 16.43 -11.50
C VAL A 148 -8.34 17.65 -11.48
N ARG A 149 -9.64 17.45 -11.23
CA ARG A 149 -10.59 18.56 -11.08
C ARG A 149 -10.37 19.29 -9.78
N ASP A 150 -10.67 20.59 -9.74
CA ASP A 150 -10.32 21.45 -8.60
C ASP A 150 -11.04 21.01 -7.31
N HIS A 151 -12.31 20.63 -7.40
CA HIS A 151 -13.05 20.09 -6.24
C HIS A 151 -12.48 18.75 -5.74
N VAL A 152 -11.90 17.94 -6.63
CA VAL A 152 -11.27 16.66 -6.25
C VAL A 152 -9.91 16.92 -5.62
N GLN A 153 -9.17 17.93 -6.10
CA GLN A 153 -7.92 18.32 -5.50
C GLN A 153 -8.11 18.71 -4.03
N TYR A 154 -9.16 19.49 -3.73
CA TYR A 154 -9.52 19.82 -2.35
C TYR A 154 -9.76 18.57 -1.48
N GLU A 155 -10.53 17.60 -1.98
CA GLU A 155 -10.79 16.34 -1.27
C GLU A 155 -9.51 15.51 -1.07
N ILE A 156 -8.61 15.50 -2.06
CA ILE A 156 -7.31 14.82 -1.92
C ILE A 156 -6.48 15.48 -0.83
N ASP A 157 -6.41 16.82 -0.83
CA ASP A 157 -5.63 17.57 0.15
C ASP A 157 -6.18 17.34 1.57
N ASP A 158 -7.51 17.35 1.75
CA ASP A 158 -8.17 17.01 3.03
C ASP A 158 -7.88 15.58 3.49
N LEU A 159 -7.88 14.60 2.58
CA LEU A 159 -7.54 13.21 2.90
C LEU A 159 -6.06 13.05 3.30
N LEU A 160 -5.17 13.78 2.65
CA LEU A 160 -3.74 13.78 2.98
C LEU A 160 -3.49 14.44 4.35
N ASP A 161 -4.20 15.53 4.66
CA ASP A 161 -4.08 16.26 5.93
C ASP A 161 -4.71 15.49 7.10
N SER A 162 -5.82 14.78 6.86
CA SER A 162 -6.49 13.95 7.87
C SER A 162 -5.80 12.59 8.12
N GLY A 163 -4.82 12.23 7.30
CA GLY A 163 -4.02 11.00 7.47
C GLY A 163 -4.82 9.72 7.18
N VAL A 164 -5.75 9.77 6.23
CA VAL A 164 -6.52 8.60 5.79
C VAL A 164 -5.71 7.69 4.89
#